data_AF-A0A9D7HXW3-F1
#
_entry.id   AF-A0A9D7HXW3-F1
#
_cell.length_a   1.000
_cell.length_b   1.000
_cell.length_c   1.000
_cell.angle_alpha   90.00
_cell.angle_beta   90.00
_cell.angle_gamma   90.00
#
_symmetry.space_group_name_H-M   'P 1'
#
loop_
_entity.id
_entity.type
_entity.pdbx_description
1 polymer ?
#
loop_
_entity_poly.entity_id
_entity_poly.type
_entity_poly.pdbx_seq_one_letter_code
_entity_poly.pdbx_strand_id
1 'polypeptide(L)'
;MADKLHKYRGKEIEVTFDAKRCIHSAECVRGLPLVFDTSRTPWVLPDAAASDKVAEIVRRCPTGALHYRHVDTALDESTPSENVAVLAKDGPIYLTGDLEILDAGGEVILKDTRIALCRCGASKTKPLCDNAHRKSGFKDSGAIKFVQQDADDPAIHPKLRIQPSPNGPLLIDGDVTIIDSSGANKSQANSPAFCRCGASGAKPFCDGSHNRVNFSDQ
;
A
#
# COMPACT_ATOMS: atom_id res chain seq x y z
N MET A 1 4.28 -10.72 20.79
CA MET A 1 4.56 -9.37 21.33
C MET A 1 3.55 -8.44 20.72
N ALA A 2 2.77 -7.72 21.55
CA ALA A 2 1.70 -6.84 21.08
C ALA A 2 2.23 -5.79 20.09
N ASP A 3 1.46 -5.56 19.02
CA ASP A 3 1.70 -4.53 18.02
C ASP A 3 1.82 -3.17 18.69
N LYS A 4 3.01 -2.57 18.65
CA LYS A 4 3.20 -1.24 19.23
C LYS A 4 3.30 -0.25 18.09
N LEU A 5 2.17 0.40 17.79
CA LEU A 5 2.19 1.65 17.06
C LEU A 5 3.05 2.65 17.84
N HIS A 6 4.20 3.03 17.28
CA HIS A 6 5.10 3.98 17.92
C HIS A 6 4.58 5.38 17.69
N LYS A 7 4.61 6.23 18.73
CA LYS A 7 4.19 7.63 18.65
C LYS A 7 5.35 8.53 19.02
N TYR A 8 5.58 9.55 18.21
CA TYR A 8 6.61 10.56 18.38
C TYR A 8 5.92 11.91 18.37
N ARG A 9 5.72 12.49 19.55
CA ARG A 9 5.01 13.76 19.72
C ARG A 9 6.01 14.92 19.74
N GLY A 10 5.85 15.84 18.81
CA GLY A 10 6.48 17.16 18.85
C GLY A 10 5.53 18.23 19.38
N LYS A 11 5.93 19.49 19.23
CA LYS A 11 5.15 20.68 19.60
C LYS A 11 3.92 20.86 18.72
N GLU A 12 4.11 20.81 17.39
CA GLU A 12 3.05 21.11 16.41
C GLU A 12 2.48 19.86 15.73
N ILE A 13 3.22 18.74 15.74
CA ILE A 13 2.89 17.53 14.99
C ILE A 13 3.28 16.27 15.77
N GLU A 14 2.40 15.26 15.76
CA GLU A 14 2.67 13.90 16.23
C GLU A 14 2.84 12.99 15.01
N VAL A 15 3.92 12.22 14.96
CA VAL A 15 4.18 11.19 13.94
C VAL A 15 3.93 9.83 14.56
N THR A 16 3.15 8.98 13.88
CA THR A 16 2.98 7.58 14.26
C THR A 16 3.70 6.65 13.28
N PHE A 17 4.21 5.53 13.78
CA PHE A 17 4.96 4.55 13.00
C PHE A 17 4.54 3.11 13.32
N ASP A 18 4.10 2.39 12.30
CA ASP A 18 3.85 0.96 12.32
C ASP A 18 5.00 0.19 11.65
N ALA A 19 5.82 -0.45 12.47
CA ALA A 19 6.97 -1.20 12.00
C ALA A 19 6.61 -2.42 11.13
N LYS A 20 5.44 -3.05 11.35
CA LYS A 20 5.02 -4.24 10.57
C LYS A 20 4.63 -3.89 9.14
N ARG A 21 4.23 -2.65 8.90
CA ARG A 21 3.85 -2.14 7.57
C ARG A 21 5.03 -1.53 6.82
N CYS A 22 6.15 -1.28 7.50
CA CYS A 22 7.30 -0.66 6.87
C CYS A 22 8.08 -1.69 6.05
N ILE A 23 8.13 -1.48 4.73
CA ILE A 23 8.98 -2.29 3.84
C ILE A 23 10.34 -1.64 3.55
N HIS A 24 10.71 -0.61 4.32
CA HIS A 24 11.94 0.17 4.15
C HIS A 24 12.11 0.75 2.74
N SER A 25 11.09 1.45 2.22
CA SER A 25 11.19 2.21 0.97
C SER A 25 12.20 3.37 1.04
N ALA A 26 12.53 3.79 2.26
CA ALA A 26 13.48 4.86 2.59
C ALA A 26 13.03 6.28 2.17
N GLU A 27 11.77 6.48 1.80
CA GLU A 27 11.23 7.81 1.48
C GLU A 27 11.39 8.80 2.63
N CYS A 28 11.14 8.37 3.87
CA CYS A 28 11.25 9.22 5.06
C CYS A 28 12.70 9.65 5.35
N VAL A 29 13.63 8.70 5.43
CA VAL A 29 15.04 8.96 5.78
C VAL A 29 15.78 9.73 4.69
N ARG A 30 15.44 9.53 3.41
CA ARG A 30 16.01 10.32 2.30
C ARG A 30 15.37 11.69 2.20
N GLY A 31 14.07 11.79 2.47
CA GLY A 31 13.29 13.01 2.33
C GLY A 31 13.55 14.03 3.43
N LEU A 32 13.79 13.59 4.66
CA LEU A 32 14.01 14.48 5.81
C LEU A 32 14.89 13.83 6.90
N PRO A 33 16.20 13.62 6.66
CA PRO A 33 17.11 12.93 7.58
C PRO A 33 17.27 13.63 8.95
N LEU A 34 17.02 14.94 9.00
CA LEU A 34 16.99 15.68 10.28
C LEU A 34 15.87 15.17 11.19
N VAL A 35 14.75 14.71 10.62
CA VAL A 35 13.59 14.18 11.36
C VAL A 35 13.65 12.66 11.45
N PHE A 36 14.03 11.95 10.39
CA PHE A 36 14.04 10.48 10.32
C PHE A 36 15.46 9.93 10.14
N ASP A 37 15.99 9.24 11.15
CA ASP A 37 17.37 8.75 11.15
C ASP A 37 17.52 7.47 11.97
N THR A 38 17.86 6.39 11.28
CA THR A 38 17.96 5.05 11.86
C THR A 38 19.19 4.85 12.74
N SER A 39 20.11 5.82 12.80
CA SER A 39 21.33 5.73 13.63
C SER A 39 21.14 6.22 15.06
N ARG A 40 20.00 6.85 15.37
CA ARG A 40 19.73 7.47 16.67
C ARG A 40 18.47 6.93 17.34
N THR A 41 18.35 7.16 18.65
CA THR A 41 17.15 6.89 19.44
C THR A 41 16.73 8.16 20.21
N PRO A 42 15.50 8.65 20.05
CA PRO A 42 14.47 8.20 19.11
C PRO A 42 14.86 8.50 17.65
N TRP A 43 14.52 7.59 16.73
CA TRP A 43 14.85 7.73 15.30
C TRP A 43 13.98 8.79 14.60
N VAL A 44 12.83 9.15 15.17
CA VAL A 44 11.95 10.22 14.70
C VAL A 44 11.99 11.40 15.68
N LEU A 45 12.32 12.59 15.18
CA LEU A 45 12.34 13.85 15.92
C LEU A 45 11.42 14.87 15.22
N PRO A 46 10.11 14.91 15.54
CA PRO A 46 9.15 15.75 14.82
C PRO A 46 9.51 17.25 14.84
N ASP A 47 10.11 17.74 15.93
CA ASP A 47 10.50 19.14 16.09
C ASP A 47 11.80 19.54 15.36
N ALA A 48 12.45 18.59 14.66
CA ALA A 48 13.69 18.87 13.93
C ALA A 48 13.46 19.55 12.57
N ALA A 49 12.20 19.80 12.18
CA ALA A 49 11.80 20.57 11.00
C ALA A 49 10.43 21.22 11.21
N ALA A 50 10.04 22.12 10.31
CA ALA A 50 8.68 22.68 10.30
C ALA A 50 7.62 21.58 10.09
N SER A 51 6.50 21.67 10.81
CA SER A 51 5.44 20.64 10.81
C SER A 51 4.91 20.31 9.41
N ASP A 52 4.73 21.31 8.55
CA ASP A 52 4.33 21.12 7.14
C ASP A 52 5.32 20.26 6.35
N LYS A 53 6.62 20.42 6.62
CA LYS A 53 7.66 19.62 5.94
C LYS A 53 7.68 18.18 6.45
N VAL A 54 7.43 17.98 7.75
CA VAL A 54 7.26 16.65 8.32
C VAL A 54 6.04 15.96 7.68
N ALA A 55 4.90 16.64 7.64
CA ALA A 55 3.67 16.16 7.03
C ALA A 55 3.84 15.78 5.54
N GLU A 56 4.50 16.64 4.74
CA GLU A 56 4.85 16.34 3.35
C GLU A 56 5.61 15.01 3.22
N ILE A 57 6.63 14.81 4.05
CA ILE A 57 7.52 13.63 3.93
C ILE A 57 6.86 12.37 4.49
N VAL A 58 6.04 12.49 5.53
CA VAL A 58 5.22 11.38 6.02
C VAL A 58 4.25 10.88 4.94
N ARG A 59 3.60 11.79 4.19
CA ARG A 59 2.68 11.42 3.09
C ARG A 59 3.33 10.64 1.96
N ARG A 60 4.66 10.75 1.82
CA ARG A 60 5.42 9.97 0.82
C ARG A 60 5.65 8.52 1.24
N CYS A 61 5.31 8.12 2.47
CA CYS A 61 5.37 6.73 2.90
C CYS A 61 4.36 5.87 2.11
N PRO A 62 4.80 5.02 1.17
CA PRO A 62 3.89 4.37 0.23
C PRO A 62 3.11 3.20 0.84
N THR A 63 3.42 2.83 2.10
CA THR A 63 2.80 1.67 2.77
C THR A 63 1.84 2.05 3.89
N GLY A 64 1.69 3.35 4.17
CA GLY A 64 0.98 3.84 5.36
C GLY A 64 1.63 3.38 6.67
N ALA A 65 2.93 3.04 6.65
CA ALA A 65 3.66 2.76 7.88
C ALA A 65 3.91 4.01 8.71
N LEU A 66 3.86 5.20 8.10
CA LEU A 66 3.94 6.48 8.79
C LEU A 66 2.66 7.26 8.56
N HIS A 67 2.16 7.85 9.64
CA HIS A 67 1.10 8.86 9.63
C HIS A 67 1.46 10.04 10.51
N TYR A 68 0.74 11.14 10.35
CA TYR A 68 0.86 12.30 11.22
C TYR A 68 -0.50 12.83 11.66
N ARG A 69 -0.48 13.59 12.74
CA ARG A 69 -1.58 14.44 13.19
C ARG A 69 -1.04 15.77 13.66
N HIS A 70 -1.68 16.88 13.29
CA HIS A 70 -1.35 18.17 13.90
C HIS A 70 -1.94 18.26 15.31
N VAL A 71 -1.19 18.88 16.23
CA VAL A 71 -1.59 18.96 17.64
C VAL A 71 -2.74 19.95 17.83
N ASP A 72 -2.65 21.13 17.21
CA ASP A 72 -3.56 22.25 17.44
C ASP A 72 -4.47 22.58 16.24
N THR A 73 -4.33 21.86 15.13
CA THR A 73 -5.16 22.05 13.93
C THR A 73 -5.77 20.72 13.49
N ALA A 74 -6.90 20.80 12.77
CA ALA A 74 -7.52 19.63 12.14
C ALA A 74 -6.94 19.34 10.74
N LEU A 75 -5.73 19.82 10.43
CA LEU A 75 -5.06 19.64 9.14
C LEU A 75 -4.36 18.26 9.05
N ASP A 76 -5.07 17.21 9.44
CA ASP A 76 -4.58 15.84 9.37
C ASP A 76 -4.55 15.33 7.92
N GLU A 77 -4.14 14.08 7.73
CA GLU A 77 -4.11 13.49 6.39
C GLU A 77 -5.48 13.50 5.72
N SER A 78 -5.56 14.17 4.56
CA SER A 78 -6.74 14.15 3.71
C SER A 78 -6.85 12.81 2.99
N THR A 79 -8.06 12.29 2.92
CA THR A 79 -8.40 11.15 2.06
C THR A 79 -8.10 11.49 0.59
N PRO A 80 -7.35 10.64 -0.14
CA PRO A 80 -7.14 10.81 -1.57
C PRO A 80 -8.46 10.84 -2.35
N SER A 81 -8.58 11.70 -3.35
CA SER A 81 -9.78 11.80 -4.20
C SER A 81 -9.85 10.71 -5.28
N GLU A 82 -8.77 9.98 -5.49
CA GLU A 82 -8.63 8.96 -6.52
C GLU A 82 -8.00 7.70 -5.95
N ASN A 83 -8.47 6.56 -6.46
CA ASN A 83 -7.90 5.26 -6.19
C ASN A 83 -6.80 4.96 -7.23
N VAL A 84 -5.55 4.81 -6.76
CA VAL A 84 -4.39 4.57 -7.62
C VAL A 84 -3.60 3.36 -7.16
N ALA A 85 -3.37 2.41 -8.07
CA ALA A 85 -2.52 1.24 -7.87
C ALA A 85 -1.24 1.38 -8.71
N VAL A 86 -0.08 1.59 -8.08
CA VAL A 86 1.22 1.64 -8.76
C VAL A 86 1.92 0.28 -8.68
N LEU A 87 2.30 -0.27 -9.82
CA LEU A 87 3.00 -1.55 -9.90
C LEU A 87 4.51 -1.35 -9.74
N ALA A 88 5.10 -1.89 -8.68
CA ALA A 88 6.57 -1.90 -8.56
C ALA A 88 7.17 -3.06 -9.35
N LYS A 89 8.22 -2.79 -10.15
CA LYS A 89 9.03 -3.84 -10.79
C LYS A 89 9.58 -4.79 -9.73
N ASP A 90 9.43 -6.10 -9.96
CA ASP A 90 9.83 -7.18 -9.04
C ASP A 90 9.30 -6.99 -7.60
N GLY A 91 8.22 -6.22 -7.43
CA GLY A 91 7.79 -5.71 -6.14
C GLY A 91 6.27 -5.68 -5.93
N PRO A 92 5.83 -5.02 -4.84
CA PRO A 92 4.42 -4.96 -4.47
C PRO A 92 3.55 -4.12 -5.42
N ILE A 93 2.25 -4.11 -5.14
CA ILE A 93 1.33 -3.07 -5.61
C ILE A 93 1.24 -2.01 -4.51
N TYR A 94 1.57 -0.76 -4.80
CA TYR A 94 1.28 0.36 -3.90
C TYR A 94 -0.10 0.90 -4.22
N LEU A 95 -1.00 0.87 -3.25
CA LEU A 95 -2.37 1.32 -3.42
C LEU A 95 -2.61 2.57 -2.57
N THR A 96 -3.24 3.58 -3.18
CA THR A 96 -3.63 4.85 -2.54
C THR A 96 -5.12 5.08 -2.80
N GLY A 97 -5.88 5.54 -1.79
CA GLY A 97 -7.34 5.74 -1.87
C GLY A 97 -7.96 5.90 -0.47
N ASP A 98 -9.28 5.80 -0.32
CA ASP A 98 -9.92 5.52 0.99
C ASP A 98 -10.05 3.99 1.13
N LEU A 99 -9.10 3.36 1.81
CA LEU A 99 -8.91 1.91 1.72
C LEU A 99 -9.47 1.19 2.93
N GLU A 100 -10.23 0.11 2.69
CA GLU A 100 -10.60 -0.86 3.72
C GLU A 100 -10.12 -2.26 3.30
N ILE A 101 -9.31 -2.92 4.13
CA ILE A 101 -9.00 -4.34 3.96
C ILE A 101 -9.99 -5.15 4.79
N LEU A 102 -10.62 -6.11 4.14
CA LEU A 102 -11.56 -7.03 4.75
C LEU A 102 -10.89 -8.39 4.97
N ASP A 103 -11.32 -9.12 5.99
CA ASP A 103 -10.99 -10.53 6.13
C ASP A 103 -11.90 -11.42 5.24
N ALA A 104 -11.74 -12.73 5.34
CA ALA A 104 -12.55 -13.68 4.58
C ALA A 104 -14.04 -13.71 4.99
N GLY A 105 -14.37 -13.25 6.21
CA GLY A 105 -15.74 -13.11 6.70
C GLY A 105 -16.41 -11.79 6.28
N GLY A 106 -15.65 -10.84 5.74
CA GLY A 106 -16.11 -9.52 5.32
C GLY A 106 -15.95 -8.45 6.41
N GLU A 107 -15.28 -8.75 7.51
CA GLU A 107 -15.01 -7.77 8.57
C GLU A 107 -13.84 -6.87 8.19
N VAL A 108 -13.97 -5.57 8.43
CA VAL A 108 -12.89 -4.62 8.15
C VAL A 108 -11.79 -4.77 9.20
N ILE A 109 -10.60 -5.17 8.76
CA ILE A 109 -9.43 -5.41 9.62
C ILE A 109 -8.36 -4.31 9.53
N LEU A 110 -8.38 -3.49 8.48
CA LEU A 110 -7.47 -2.35 8.34
C LEU A 110 -8.16 -1.24 7.55
N LYS A 111 -7.98 0.01 7.99
CA LYS A 111 -8.35 1.22 7.25
C LYS A 111 -7.12 2.08 7.04
N ASP A 112 -6.94 2.60 5.84
CA ASP A 112 -5.80 3.47 5.55
C ASP A 112 -5.99 4.30 4.27
N THR A 113 -5.06 5.22 4.01
CA THR A 113 -4.96 5.92 2.74
C THR A 113 -3.90 5.34 1.80
N ARG A 114 -2.96 4.53 2.32
CA ARG A 114 -1.82 3.97 1.58
C ARG A 114 -1.48 2.57 2.08
N ILE A 115 -1.36 1.59 1.20
CA ILE A 115 -0.90 0.23 1.54
C ILE A 115 0.03 -0.35 0.48
N ALA A 116 0.88 -1.30 0.87
CA ALA A 116 1.62 -2.15 -0.06
C ALA A 116 1.07 -3.58 -0.03
N LEU A 117 0.46 -4.00 -1.13
CA LEU A 117 -0.10 -5.34 -1.30
C LEU A 117 0.93 -6.32 -1.85
N CYS A 118 0.90 -7.56 -1.34
CA CYS A 118 1.74 -8.64 -1.84
C CYS A 118 1.30 -9.05 -3.25
N ARG A 119 2.26 -9.03 -4.18
CA ARG A 119 2.07 -9.47 -5.57
C ARG A 119 2.82 -10.76 -5.91
N CYS A 120 3.68 -11.23 -4.99
CA CYS A 120 4.62 -12.32 -5.23
C CYS A 120 4.18 -13.68 -4.68
N GLY A 121 3.14 -13.74 -3.84
CA GLY A 121 2.70 -14.98 -3.18
C GLY A 121 3.51 -15.40 -1.95
N ALA A 122 4.69 -14.83 -1.71
CA ALA A 122 5.60 -15.29 -0.66
C ALA A 122 5.49 -14.55 0.69
N SER A 123 4.71 -13.48 0.78
CA SER A 123 4.56 -12.71 2.03
C SER A 123 4.02 -13.58 3.18
N LYS A 124 4.50 -13.34 4.40
CA LYS A 124 4.01 -13.97 5.64
C LYS A 124 2.96 -13.12 6.37
N THR A 125 2.73 -11.90 5.90
CA THR A 125 1.73 -10.95 6.44
C THR A 125 0.67 -10.62 5.40
N LYS A 126 0.34 -11.59 4.54
CA LYS A 126 -0.69 -11.41 3.50
C LYS A 126 -1.97 -10.85 4.12
N PRO A 127 -2.67 -9.93 3.43
CA PRO A 127 -2.44 -9.51 2.04
C PRO A 127 -1.31 -8.48 1.83
N LEU A 128 -0.66 -8.02 2.90
CA LEU A 128 0.37 -6.99 2.83
C LEU A 128 1.71 -7.54 2.35
N CYS A 129 2.54 -6.66 1.80
CA CYS A 129 3.93 -6.94 1.44
C CYS A 129 4.86 -6.84 2.65
N ASP A 130 5.76 -7.81 2.81
CA ASP A 130 6.78 -7.89 3.86
C ASP A 130 8.21 -7.98 3.31
N ASN A 131 8.42 -7.58 2.04
CA ASN A 131 9.64 -7.78 1.26
C ASN A 131 10.03 -9.24 0.90
N ALA A 132 9.18 -10.24 1.14
CA ALA A 132 9.49 -11.63 0.74
C ALA A 132 9.83 -11.78 -0.75
N HIS A 133 9.29 -10.91 -1.62
CA HIS A 133 9.60 -10.86 -3.05
C HIS A 133 11.11 -10.79 -3.37
N ARG A 134 11.90 -10.14 -2.50
CA ARG A 134 13.36 -10.02 -2.68
C ARG A 134 14.08 -11.36 -2.53
N LYS A 135 13.56 -12.25 -1.68
CA LYS A 135 14.15 -13.57 -1.40
C LYS A 135 13.50 -14.69 -2.21
N SER A 136 12.23 -14.52 -2.61
CA SER A 136 11.50 -15.52 -3.39
C SER A 136 11.89 -15.56 -4.88
N GLY A 137 12.74 -14.62 -5.33
CA GLY A 137 13.10 -14.51 -6.75
C GLY A 137 11.94 -14.04 -7.63
N PHE A 138 10.99 -13.27 -7.07
CA PHE A 138 9.86 -12.77 -7.84
C PHE A 138 10.34 -11.89 -9.01
N LYS A 139 9.91 -12.24 -10.23
CA LYS A 139 10.25 -11.52 -11.45
C LYS A 139 9.00 -11.11 -12.20
N ASP A 140 8.80 -9.81 -12.30
CA ASP A 140 7.73 -9.22 -13.10
C ASP A 140 8.07 -7.76 -13.40
N SER A 141 7.94 -7.36 -14.66
CA SER A 141 8.29 -6.00 -15.10
C SER A 141 7.41 -4.94 -14.45
N GLY A 142 6.22 -5.27 -13.98
CA GLY A 142 5.19 -4.32 -13.57
C GLY A 142 4.54 -3.59 -14.76
N ALA A 143 4.68 -4.13 -15.98
CA ALA A 143 4.03 -3.59 -17.17
C ALA A 143 2.56 -4.03 -17.24
N ILE A 144 1.68 -3.12 -17.61
CA ILE A 144 0.27 -3.41 -17.88
C ILE A 144 0.19 -4.06 -19.28
N LYS A 145 -0.31 -5.30 -19.35
CA LYS A 145 -0.46 -6.03 -20.62
C LYS A 145 -1.87 -5.96 -21.22
N PHE A 146 -2.85 -5.64 -20.38
CA PHE A 146 -4.26 -5.59 -20.76
C PHE A 146 -4.83 -4.26 -20.29
N VAL A 147 -5.45 -3.54 -21.21
CA VAL A 147 -6.27 -2.38 -20.89
C VAL A 147 -7.68 -2.92 -20.69
N GLN A 148 -8.20 -2.81 -19.47
CA GLN A 148 -9.63 -2.97 -19.25
C GLN A 148 -10.25 -1.58 -19.48
N GLN A 149 -11.07 -1.44 -20.51
CA GLN A 149 -11.95 -0.29 -20.67
C GLN A 149 -13.35 -0.81 -20.45
N ASP A 150 -13.96 -0.37 -19.35
CA ASP A 150 -15.36 0.02 -19.28
C ASP A 150 -15.44 1.05 -18.13
N ALA A 151 -15.77 2.29 -18.46
CA ALA A 151 -16.07 3.34 -17.49
C ALA A 151 -17.30 4.10 -18.00
N ASP A 152 -18.47 3.46 -17.92
CA ASP A 152 -19.73 4.08 -18.34
C ASP A 152 -20.37 4.94 -17.24
N ASP A 153 -19.75 5.09 -16.06
CA ASP A 153 -20.21 6.06 -15.07
C ASP A 153 -19.07 6.49 -14.12
N PRO A 154 -18.64 7.76 -14.11
CA PRO A 154 -17.66 8.30 -13.15
C PRO A 154 -18.26 8.52 -11.76
N ALA A 155 -19.27 7.75 -11.35
CA ALA A 155 -19.76 7.73 -9.98
C ALA A 155 -18.63 7.26 -9.07
N ILE A 156 -17.83 8.22 -8.62
CA ILE A 156 -16.71 8.10 -7.70
C ILE A 156 -17.12 7.14 -6.59
N HIS A 157 -16.55 5.93 -6.59
CA HIS A 157 -16.50 5.10 -5.39
C HIS A 157 -15.27 5.55 -4.60
N PRO A 158 -15.37 6.56 -3.69
CA PRO A 158 -14.20 7.09 -3.02
C PRO A 158 -13.51 6.00 -2.19
N LYS A 159 -14.30 5.06 -1.69
CA LYS A 159 -13.86 3.95 -0.85
C LYS A 159 -13.60 2.71 -1.66
N LEU A 160 -12.39 2.19 -1.54
CA LEU A 160 -11.92 0.99 -2.19
C LEU A 160 -11.79 -0.14 -1.16
N ARG A 161 -12.55 -1.22 -1.35
CA ARG A 161 -12.48 -2.39 -0.46
C ARG A 161 -11.60 -3.46 -1.07
N ILE A 162 -10.75 -4.06 -0.24
CA ILE A 162 -9.79 -5.08 -0.65
C ILE A 162 -10.06 -6.34 0.18
N GLN A 163 -10.57 -7.40 -0.46
CA GLN A 163 -10.87 -8.66 0.20
C GLN A 163 -10.03 -9.80 -0.40
N PRO A 164 -9.16 -10.45 0.38
CA PRO A 164 -8.50 -11.67 -0.06
C PRO A 164 -9.50 -12.81 -0.14
N SER A 165 -9.67 -13.42 -1.32
CA SER A 165 -10.44 -14.67 -1.42
C SER A 165 -9.60 -15.84 -0.92
N PRO A 166 -10.17 -16.84 -0.20
CA PRO A 166 -9.41 -17.99 0.30
C PRO A 166 -8.56 -18.64 -0.79
N ASN A 167 -7.26 -18.84 -0.55
CA ASN A 167 -6.32 -19.44 -1.51
C ASN A 167 -6.34 -18.80 -2.93
N GLY A 168 -6.79 -17.55 -3.05
CA GLY A 168 -7.07 -16.92 -4.33
C GLY A 168 -6.64 -15.45 -4.41
N PRO A 169 -7.17 -14.69 -5.39
CA PRO A 169 -6.81 -13.29 -5.62
C PRO A 169 -7.20 -12.34 -4.49
N LEU A 170 -6.79 -11.09 -4.64
CA LEU A 170 -7.39 -9.95 -3.96
C LEU A 170 -8.56 -9.44 -4.80
N LEU A 171 -9.76 -9.50 -4.26
CA LEU A 171 -10.95 -8.89 -4.85
C LEU A 171 -10.94 -7.41 -4.47
N ILE A 172 -10.94 -6.54 -5.47
CA ILE A 172 -11.04 -5.10 -5.30
C ILE A 172 -12.49 -4.73 -5.63
N ASP A 173 -13.16 -4.05 -4.71
CA ASP A 173 -14.50 -3.49 -4.90
C ASP A 173 -14.37 -1.97 -4.99
N GLY A 174 -14.63 -1.43 -6.19
CA GLY A 174 -14.45 -0.03 -6.56
C GLY A 174 -13.52 0.17 -7.76
N ASP A 175 -13.55 1.39 -8.31
CA ASP A 175 -12.72 1.79 -9.43
C ASP A 175 -11.28 2.07 -9.01
N VAL A 176 -10.32 1.68 -9.85
CA VAL A 176 -8.90 1.94 -9.61
C VAL A 176 -8.16 2.28 -10.91
N THR A 177 -7.35 3.33 -10.84
CA THR A 177 -6.36 3.63 -11.89
C THR A 177 -5.08 2.89 -11.59
N ILE A 178 -4.67 2.00 -12.49
CA ILE A 178 -3.45 1.21 -12.39
C ILE A 178 -2.36 1.91 -13.20
N ILE A 179 -1.22 2.16 -12.57
CA ILE A 179 -0.03 2.77 -13.20
C ILE A 179 1.07 1.73 -13.20
N ASP A 180 1.70 1.54 -14.37
CA ASP A 180 2.78 0.59 -14.51
C ASP A 180 4.08 1.06 -13.81
N SER A 181 5.08 0.19 -13.77
CA SER A 181 6.36 0.49 -13.10
C SER A 181 7.20 1.58 -13.77
N SER A 182 6.90 1.93 -15.01
CA SER A 182 7.57 3.02 -15.73
C SER A 182 6.92 4.37 -15.46
N GLY A 183 5.67 4.38 -15.00
CA GLY A 183 4.83 5.57 -14.87
C GLY A 183 4.22 6.05 -16.18
N ALA A 184 4.60 5.44 -17.32
CA ALA A 184 4.19 5.90 -18.66
C ALA A 184 2.80 5.38 -19.05
N ASN A 185 2.41 4.19 -18.60
CA ASN A 185 1.14 3.58 -18.96
C ASN A 185 0.17 3.56 -17.78
N LYS A 186 -1.10 3.84 -18.09
CA LYS A 186 -2.21 3.78 -17.15
C LYS A 186 -3.34 2.93 -17.73
N SER A 187 -4.04 2.18 -16.88
CA SER A 187 -5.30 1.51 -17.20
C SER A 187 -6.30 1.81 -16.10
N GLN A 188 -7.56 1.93 -16.44
CA GLN A 188 -8.64 1.90 -15.45
C GLN A 188 -9.14 0.46 -15.32
N ALA A 189 -9.75 0.15 -14.19
CA ALA A 189 -10.46 -1.09 -13.98
C ALA A 189 -11.57 -0.87 -12.93
N ASN A 190 -12.76 -1.35 -13.23
CA ASN A 190 -13.85 -1.45 -12.27
C ASN A 190 -13.77 -2.80 -11.57
N SER A 191 -13.68 -2.78 -10.24
CA SER A 191 -13.70 -3.95 -9.36
C SER A 191 -12.79 -5.14 -9.82
N PRO A 192 -11.49 -4.91 -10.08
CA PRO A 192 -10.61 -5.96 -10.59
C PRO A 192 -10.27 -7.02 -9.55
N ALA A 193 -9.85 -8.20 -10.02
CA ALA A 193 -9.20 -9.20 -9.19
C ALA A 193 -7.67 -9.14 -9.37
N PHE A 194 -6.92 -8.71 -8.36
CA PHE A 194 -5.46 -8.71 -8.40
C PHE A 194 -4.85 -10.05 -8.00
N CYS A 195 -3.82 -10.48 -8.73
CA CYS A 195 -3.07 -11.69 -8.46
C CYS A 195 -2.34 -11.56 -7.12
N ARG A 196 -2.63 -12.51 -6.21
CA ARG A 196 -1.96 -12.65 -4.92
C ARG A 196 -0.94 -13.79 -4.88
N CYS A 197 -1.09 -14.80 -5.75
CA CYS A 197 -0.27 -16.01 -5.75
C CYS A 197 1.11 -15.85 -6.43
N GLY A 198 1.33 -14.77 -7.19
CA GLY A 198 2.59 -14.55 -7.92
C GLY A 198 2.74 -15.35 -9.23
N ALA A 199 1.79 -16.22 -9.56
CA ALA A 199 1.90 -17.12 -10.73
C ALA A 199 1.15 -16.65 -11.98
N SER A 200 0.30 -15.62 -11.90
CA SER A 200 -0.50 -15.15 -13.05
C SER A 200 0.36 -14.77 -14.26
N GLY A 201 -0.05 -15.17 -15.46
CA GLY A 201 0.54 -14.69 -16.72
C GLY A 201 0.08 -13.28 -17.12
N ALA A 202 -1.06 -12.87 -16.55
CA ALA A 202 -1.76 -11.60 -16.81
C ALA A 202 -1.61 -10.59 -15.66
N LYS A 203 -0.50 -10.65 -14.91
CA LYS A 203 -0.23 -9.69 -13.82
C LYS A 203 -0.43 -8.24 -14.28
N PRO A 204 -1.00 -7.36 -13.44
CA PRO A 204 -1.33 -7.60 -12.02
C PRO A 204 -2.62 -8.38 -11.79
N PHE A 205 -3.37 -8.74 -12.82
CA PHE A 205 -4.67 -9.40 -12.70
C PHE A 205 -4.56 -10.89 -12.42
N CYS A 206 -5.61 -11.45 -11.81
CA CYS A 206 -5.78 -12.88 -11.65
C CYS A 206 -6.23 -13.54 -12.95
N ASP A 207 -5.62 -14.66 -13.30
CA ASP A 207 -5.95 -15.50 -14.47
C ASP A 207 -6.30 -16.95 -14.08
N GLY A 208 -6.63 -17.17 -12.79
CA GLY A 208 -6.87 -18.51 -12.25
C GLY A 208 -5.63 -19.32 -11.90
N SER A 209 -4.41 -18.80 -12.10
CA SER A 209 -3.16 -19.55 -11.83
C SER A 209 -3.02 -20.08 -10.41
N HIS A 210 -3.68 -19.45 -9.43
CA HIS A 210 -3.65 -19.89 -8.02
C HIS A 210 -4.10 -21.35 -7.85
N ASN A 211 -5.06 -21.82 -8.66
CA ASN A 211 -5.47 -23.23 -8.68
C ASN A 211 -4.37 -24.15 -9.20
N ARG A 212 -3.68 -23.73 -10.28
CA ARG A 212 -2.63 -24.54 -10.92
C ARG A 212 -1.38 -24.70 -10.06
N VAL A 213 -1.07 -23.69 -9.26
CA VAL A 213 0.11 -23.70 -8.37
C VAL A 213 -0.23 -24.13 -6.94
N ASN A 214 -1.47 -24.59 -6.69
CA ASN A 214 -1.95 -24.94 -5.35
C ASN A 214 -1.62 -23.86 -4.31
N PHE A 215 -1.88 -22.60 -4.68
CA PHE A 215 -1.56 -21.47 -3.81
C PHE A 215 -2.29 -21.63 -2.48
N SER A 216 -1.56 -21.47 -1.38
CA SER A 216 -2.15 -21.39 -0.05
C SER A 216 -1.77 -20.08 0.61
N ASP A 217 -2.76 -19.43 1.21
CA ASP A 217 -2.60 -18.18 1.96
C ASP A 217 -2.61 -18.34 3.47
N GLN A 218 -2.66 -19.60 3.94
CA GLN A 218 -2.40 -19.99 5.33
C GLN A 218 -0.93 -19.82 5.70
#